data_AF-A0A951V0E7-F1
#
_entry.id   AF-A0A951V0E7-F1
#
_cell.length_a   1.000
_cell.length_b   1.000
_cell.length_c   1.000
_cell.angle_alpha   90.00
_cell.angle_beta   90.00
_cell.angle_gamma   90.00
#
_symmetry.space_group_name_H-M   'P 1'
#
loop_
_entity.id
_entity.type
_entity.pdbx_description
1 polymer ?
#
loop_
_entity_poly.entity_id
_entity_poly.type
_entity_poly.pdbx_seq_one_letter_code
_entity_poly.pdbx_strand_id
1 'polypeptide(L)'
;MATQNKNKSNEDSQNKEGQREIAKKNFSNPELSNLALAYFVHQDRNGYGENCDSAVEQYKYLPSFGGANYVAPNGREYGIVVSALLESRSSGSRYSGHVSESGIIEKAASIWNDSLIALNVEDVASYLGIGLEEIPENFRSKSIKELATSDNEAMKKLGQNLLGGFLNGYFVPKGVSEALNMTAEESKKGLEGILKNGLPKKE
;
A
#
# COMPACT_ATOMS: atom_id res chain seq x y z
N MET A 1 -30.80 -31.97 13.47
CA MET A 1 -29.59 -31.17 13.81
C MET A 1 -28.76 -30.90 12.55
N ALA A 2 -29.28 -30.13 11.57
CA ALA A 2 -28.58 -29.82 10.32
C ALA A 2 -28.49 -28.31 10.00
N THR A 3 -29.06 -27.46 10.87
CA THR A 3 -29.24 -26.02 10.60
C THR A 3 -28.10 -25.15 11.16
N GLN A 4 -27.27 -25.67 12.09
CA GLN A 4 -26.18 -24.89 12.70
C GLN A 4 -24.90 -24.79 11.85
N ASN A 5 -24.62 -25.75 10.96
CA ASN A 5 -23.40 -25.71 10.13
C ASN A 5 -23.51 -24.83 8.88
N LYS A 6 -24.71 -24.64 8.33
CA LYS A 6 -24.91 -23.77 7.14
C LYS A 6 -24.84 -22.28 7.46
N ASN A 7 -25.27 -21.87 8.65
CA ASN A 7 -25.25 -20.47 9.05
C ASN A 7 -23.82 -20.00 9.35
N LYS A 8 -22.98 -20.84 9.97
CA LYS A 8 -21.59 -20.49 10.28
C LYS A 8 -20.72 -20.32 9.02
N SER A 9 -20.88 -21.19 8.01
CA SER A 9 -20.11 -21.04 6.77
C SER A 9 -20.53 -19.81 5.97
N ASN A 10 -21.81 -19.42 6.00
CA ASN A 10 -22.28 -18.22 5.31
C ASN A 10 -21.82 -16.93 6.01
N GLU A 11 -21.83 -16.88 7.34
CA GLU A 11 -21.31 -15.75 8.11
C GLU A 11 -19.79 -15.59 7.93
N ASP A 12 -19.04 -16.69 7.94
CA ASP A 12 -17.59 -16.66 7.69
C ASP A 12 -17.25 -16.19 6.27
N SER A 13 -18.02 -16.62 5.26
CA SER A 13 -17.86 -16.16 3.88
C SER A 13 -18.22 -14.68 3.72
N GLN A 14 -19.29 -14.19 4.34
CA GLN A 14 -19.68 -12.78 4.30
C GLN A 14 -18.65 -11.88 5.01
N ASN A 15 -18.08 -12.34 6.11
CA ASN A 15 -17.05 -11.60 6.84
C ASN A 15 -15.74 -11.52 6.02
N LYS A 16 -15.35 -12.61 5.34
CA LYS A 16 -14.21 -12.61 4.42
C LYS A 16 -14.41 -11.65 3.24
N GLU A 17 -15.58 -11.64 2.63
CA GLU A 17 -15.85 -10.73 1.52
C GLU A 17 -15.87 -9.27 1.98
N GLY A 18 -16.43 -8.98 3.17
CA GLY A 18 -16.38 -7.65 3.76
C GLY A 18 -14.94 -7.18 4.04
N GLN A 19 -14.08 -8.06 4.54
CA GLN A 19 -12.66 -7.77 4.74
C GLN A 19 -11.93 -7.52 3.42
N ARG A 20 -12.21 -8.32 2.39
CA ARG A 20 -11.65 -8.15 1.05
C ARG A 20 -12.04 -6.80 0.44
N GLU A 21 -13.30 -6.39 0.54
CA GLU A 21 -13.75 -5.09 0.00
C GLU A 21 -13.11 -3.90 0.73
N ILE A 22 -12.90 -4.00 2.04
CA ILE A 22 -12.10 -3.02 2.80
C ILE A 22 -10.65 -3.02 2.31
N ALA A 23 -10.05 -4.19 2.15
CA ALA A 23 -8.69 -4.34 1.65
C ALA A 23 -8.52 -3.72 0.26
N LYS A 24 -9.46 -3.92 -0.67
CA LYS A 24 -9.42 -3.32 -2.01
C LYS A 24 -9.42 -1.79 -1.96
N LYS A 25 -10.24 -1.20 -1.09
CA LYS A 25 -10.30 0.27 -0.90
C LYS A 25 -8.98 0.81 -0.36
N ASN A 26 -8.44 0.18 0.68
CA ASN A 26 -7.18 0.60 1.29
C ASN A 26 -6.00 0.40 0.35
N PHE A 27 -5.92 -0.75 -0.30
CA PHE A 27 -4.85 -1.09 -1.24
C PHE A 27 -4.82 -0.18 -2.47
N SER A 28 -6.00 0.26 -2.94
CA SER A 28 -6.12 1.19 -4.07
C SER A 28 -5.98 2.66 -3.65
N ASN A 29 -5.83 2.97 -2.36
CA ASN A 29 -5.66 4.34 -1.91
C ASN A 29 -4.21 4.80 -2.22
N PRO A 30 -4.03 5.81 -3.10
CA PRO A 30 -2.69 6.23 -3.53
C PRO A 30 -1.90 6.89 -2.40
N GLU A 31 -2.55 7.67 -1.55
CA GLU A 31 -1.88 8.39 -0.45
C GLU A 31 -1.43 7.40 0.63
N LEU A 32 -2.27 6.42 0.99
CA LEU A 32 -1.89 5.35 1.91
C LEU A 32 -0.73 4.51 1.35
N SER A 33 -0.81 4.15 0.07
CA SER A 33 0.25 3.42 -0.62
C SER A 33 1.56 4.22 -0.66
N ASN A 34 1.51 5.52 -0.90
CA ASN A 34 2.70 6.37 -0.91
C ASN A 34 3.38 6.46 0.47
N LEU A 35 2.60 6.50 1.56
CA LEU A 35 3.16 6.44 2.91
C LEU A 35 3.75 5.06 3.25
N ALA A 36 3.09 3.98 2.80
CA ALA A 36 3.64 2.64 2.93
C ALA A 36 4.96 2.49 2.14
N LEU A 37 5.01 3.00 0.91
CA LEU A 37 6.22 3.05 0.08
C LEU A 37 7.36 3.77 0.81
N ALA A 38 7.10 4.94 1.38
CA ALA A 38 8.11 5.71 2.12
C ALA A 38 8.70 4.91 3.29
N TYR A 39 7.86 4.17 4.04
CA TYR A 39 8.34 3.27 5.09
C TYR A 39 9.23 2.14 4.55
N PHE A 40 8.81 1.46 3.48
CA PHE A 40 9.58 0.34 2.93
C PHE A 40 10.92 0.78 2.33
N VAL A 41 10.95 1.92 1.65
CA VAL A 41 12.20 2.52 1.14
C VAL A 41 13.12 2.88 2.30
N HIS A 42 12.59 3.50 3.37
CA HIS A 42 13.38 3.87 4.55
C HIS A 42 13.90 2.65 5.35
N GLN A 43 13.14 1.55 5.38
CA GLN A 43 13.59 0.30 6.01
C GLN A 43 14.75 -0.32 5.23
N ASP A 44 14.74 -0.23 3.90
CA ASP A 44 15.82 -0.71 3.05
C ASP A 44 16.94 0.33 2.93
N ARG A 45 17.58 0.64 4.07
CA ARG A 45 18.58 1.72 4.25
C ARG A 45 19.76 1.71 3.27
N ASN A 46 19.97 0.62 2.53
CA ASN A 46 21.04 0.49 1.54
C ASN A 46 20.54 0.18 0.12
N GLY A 47 19.23 0.07 -0.11
CA GLY A 47 18.66 -0.41 -1.37
C GLY A 47 18.58 0.65 -2.48
N TYR A 48 18.23 1.88 -2.13
CA TYR A 48 17.85 2.91 -3.12
C TYR A 48 18.68 4.20 -3.09
N GLY A 49 19.40 4.49 -2.00
CA GLY A 49 20.31 5.64 -1.90
C GLY A 49 19.61 7.00 -1.83
N GLU A 50 20.38 8.05 -1.48
CA GLU A 50 19.85 9.38 -1.11
C GLU A 50 18.95 10.02 -2.17
N ASN A 51 19.30 9.90 -3.47
CA ASN A 51 18.49 10.49 -4.54
C ASN A 51 17.10 9.87 -4.64
N CYS A 52 16.97 8.56 -4.40
CA CYS A 52 15.69 7.89 -4.41
C CYS A 52 14.88 8.25 -3.17
N ASP A 53 15.53 8.30 -2.00
CA ASP A 53 14.90 8.71 -0.74
C ASP A 53 14.32 10.13 -0.86
N SER A 54 15.12 11.08 -1.35
CA SER A 54 14.66 12.46 -1.58
C SER A 54 13.53 12.55 -2.61
N ALA A 55 13.57 11.76 -3.69
CA ALA A 55 12.50 11.75 -4.68
C ALA A 55 11.19 11.20 -4.09
N VAL A 56 11.26 10.09 -3.34
CA VAL A 56 10.11 9.51 -2.65
C VAL A 56 9.57 10.47 -1.60
N GLU A 57 10.45 11.12 -0.82
CA GLU A 57 10.09 12.14 0.14
C GLU A 57 9.28 13.26 -0.52
N GLN A 58 9.84 13.86 -1.58
CA GLN A 58 9.28 15.03 -2.24
C GLN A 58 7.97 14.73 -2.98
N TYR A 59 7.87 13.63 -3.71
CA TYR A 59 6.79 13.40 -4.67
C TYR A 59 5.77 12.35 -4.22
N LYS A 60 6.08 11.53 -3.21
CA LYS A 60 5.17 10.49 -2.71
C LYS A 60 4.78 10.77 -1.26
N TYR A 61 5.75 10.89 -0.36
CA TYR A 61 5.53 11.04 1.08
C TYR A 61 4.89 12.39 1.46
N LEU A 62 5.57 13.52 1.20
CA LEU A 62 5.10 14.85 1.63
C LEU A 62 3.69 15.18 1.12
N PRO A 63 3.35 14.93 -0.15
CA PRO A 63 1.99 15.18 -0.65
C PRO A 63 0.92 14.31 0.03
N SER A 64 1.29 13.12 0.51
CA SER A 64 0.35 12.13 1.06
C SER A 64 0.20 12.24 2.59
N PHE A 65 1.18 12.82 3.28
CA PHE A 65 1.25 12.79 4.75
C PHE A 65 0.03 13.41 5.45
N GLY A 66 -0.52 14.49 4.89
CA GLY A 66 -1.71 15.14 5.41
C GLY A 66 -3.05 14.61 4.89
N GLY A 67 -3.03 13.85 3.78
CA GLY A 67 -4.24 13.39 3.06
C GLY A 67 -4.64 11.96 3.36
N ALA A 68 -3.67 11.08 3.67
CA ALA A 68 -3.89 9.64 3.68
C ALA A 68 -4.96 9.19 4.69
N ASN A 69 -5.95 8.47 4.16
CA ASN A 69 -7.02 7.84 4.91
C ASN A 69 -7.04 6.31 4.71
N TYR A 70 -7.71 5.60 5.61
CA TYR A 70 -8.00 4.18 5.47
C TYR A 70 -9.40 3.85 5.97
N VAL A 71 -9.98 2.79 5.42
CA VAL A 71 -11.24 2.19 5.85
C VAL A 71 -10.93 1.12 6.91
N ALA A 72 -11.50 1.28 8.09
CA ALA A 72 -11.35 0.33 9.20
C ALA A 72 -12.35 -0.84 9.08
N PRO A 73 -12.21 -1.92 9.87
CA PRO A 73 -13.12 -3.07 9.86
C PRO A 73 -14.60 -2.75 10.11
N ASN A 74 -14.89 -1.61 10.74
CA ASN A 74 -16.25 -1.12 10.96
C ASN A 74 -16.84 -0.35 9.75
N GLY A 75 -16.12 -0.31 8.63
CA GLY A 75 -16.50 0.37 7.39
C GLY A 75 -16.32 1.89 7.41
N ARG A 76 -15.86 2.48 8.52
CA ARG A 76 -15.61 3.92 8.61
C ARG A 76 -14.21 4.27 8.11
N GLU A 77 -14.11 5.46 7.53
CA GLU A 77 -12.85 6.03 7.07
C GLU A 77 -12.21 6.87 8.18
N TYR A 78 -10.88 6.75 8.31
CA TYR A 78 -10.07 7.45 9.29
C TYR A 78 -8.81 8.02 8.64
N GLY A 79 -8.48 9.27 8.96
CA GLY A 79 -7.18 9.85 8.61
C GLY A 79 -6.05 9.19 9.39
N ILE A 80 -4.96 8.83 8.72
CA ILE A 80 -3.87 8.05 9.32
C ILE A 80 -3.22 8.79 10.49
N VAL A 81 -2.95 10.09 10.32
CA VAL A 81 -2.34 10.95 11.33
C VAL A 81 -3.27 11.11 12.53
N VAL A 82 -4.53 11.41 12.28
CA VAL A 82 -5.55 11.56 13.33
C VAL A 82 -5.72 10.26 14.10
N SER A 83 -5.76 9.13 13.39
CA SER A 83 -5.88 7.81 13.99
C SER A 83 -4.66 7.48 14.86
N ALA A 84 -3.44 7.74 14.38
CA ALA A 84 -2.21 7.55 15.17
C ALA A 84 -2.18 8.43 16.44
N LEU A 85 -2.64 9.69 16.34
CA LEU A 85 -2.79 10.59 17.47
C LEU A 85 -3.87 10.16 18.48
N LEU A 86 -4.91 9.47 18.02
CA LEU A 86 -5.96 8.95 18.88
C LEU A 86 -5.52 7.67 19.60
N GLU A 87 -4.83 6.77 18.90
CA GLU A 87 -4.32 5.50 19.46
C GLU A 87 -3.16 5.71 20.44
N SER A 88 -2.37 6.77 20.28
CA SER A 88 -1.33 7.11 21.26
C SER A 88 -1.90 7.57 22.60
N ARG A 89 -3.21 7.83 22.70
CA ARG A 89 -3.92 8.23 23.93
C ARG A 89 -4.03 7.08 24.91
N SER A 90 -3.27 7.11 26.00
CA SER A 90 -3.41 6.14 27.09
C SER A 90 -4.52 6.57 28.05
N SER A 91 -5.44 5.64 28.36
CA SER A 91 -6.38 5.71 29.49
C SER A 91 -7.14 7.04 29.68
N GLY A 92 -7.58 7.67 28.59
CA GLY A 92 -8.39 8.91 28.65
C GLY A 92 -7.60 10.21 28.77
N SER A 93 -6.27 10.16 28.81
CA SER A 93 -5.42 11.35 28.74
C SER A 93 -5.38 11.89 27.31
N ARG A 94 -5.72 13.17 27.13
CA ARG A 94 -5.75 13.81 25.79
C ARG A 94 -4.36 13.91 25.15
N TYR A 95 -3.30 13.87 25.96
CA TYR A 95 -1.89 13.96 25.56
C TYR A 95 -1.06 13.01 26.41
N SER A 96 -0.72 11.83 25.90
CA SER A 96 -0.03 10.76 26.67
C SER A 96 1.29 10.31 26.08
N GLY A 97 1.71 10.83 24.93
CA GLY A 97 2.94 10.37 24.30
C GLY A 97 3.23 11.02 22.97
N HIS A 98 4.49 10.84 22.56
CA HIS A 98 5.04 11.29 21.30
C HIS A 98 4.54 10.39 20.16
N VAL A 99 3.89 10.98 19.16
CA VAL A 99 3.65 10.31 17.86
C VAL A 99 4.81 10.71 16.97
N SER A 100 5.63 9.73 16.57
CA SER A 100 6.69 9.95 15.60
C SER A 100 6.15 9.82 14.18
N GLU A 101 6.77 10.56 13.26
CA GLU A 101 6.55 10.41 11.83
C GLU A 101 6.78 8.96 11.37
N SER A 102 7.84 8.32 11.89
CA SER A 102 8.15 6.91 11.64
C SER A 102 6.99 5.98 12.03
N GLY A 103 6.32 6.24 13.16
CA GLY A 103 5.17 5.45 13.61
C GLY A 103 3.94 5.63 12.73
N ILE A 104 3.76 6.81 12.12
CA ILE A 104 2.67 7.08 11.18
C ILE A 104 2.88 6.30 9.88
N ILE A 105 4.08 6.35 9.29
CA ILE A 105 4.37 5.63 8.04
C ILE A 105 4.44 4.11 8.26
N GLU A 106 4.89 3.65 9.43
CA GLU A 106 4.82 2.23 9.82
C GLU A 106 3.37 1.74 9.91
N LYS A 107 2.48 2.54 10.51
CA LYS A 107 1.06 2.23 10.56
C LYS A 107 0.44 2.14 9.16
N ALA A 108 0.78 3.07 8.27
CA ALA A 108 0.34 3.03 6.88
C ALA A 108 0.80 1.74 6.17
N ALA A 109 2.08 1.38 6.33
CA ALA A 109 2.63 0.14 5.78
C ALA A 109 1.95 -1.11 6.34
N SER A 110 1.64 -1.13 7.64
CA SER A 110 0.90 -2.23 8.29
C SER A 110 -0.49 -2.40 7.69
N ILE A 111 -1.28 -1.32 7.60
CA ILE A 111 -2.64 -1.37 7.01
C ILE A 111 -2.59 -1.79 5.54
N TRP A 112 -1.60 -1.29 4.79
CA TRP A 112 -1.41 -1.64 3.39
C TRP A 112 -1.05 -3.13 3.23
N ASN A 113 -0.16 -3.66 4.07
CA ASN A 113 0.24 -5.06 4.05
C ASN A 113 -0.91 -5.99 4.49
N ASP A 114 -1.67 -5.60 5.52
CA ASP A 114 -2.88 -6.29 5.95
C ASP A 114 -3.94 -6.34 4.84
N SER A 115 -4.01 -5.27 4.03
CA SER A 115 -4.88 -5.23 2.87
C SER A 115 -4.38 -6.19 1.79
N LEU A 116 -3.08 -6.16 1.45
CA LEU A 116 -2.49 -7.07 0.47
C LEU A 116 -2.77 -8.54 0.83
N ILE A 117 -2.55 -8.96 2.08
CA ILE A 117 -2.75 -10.37 2.48
C ILE A 117 -4.22 -10.79 2.42
N ALA A 118 -5.15 -9.85 2.54
CA ALA A 118 -6.60 -10.09 2.48
C ALA A 118 -7.16 -10.12 1.05
N LEU A 119 -6.42 -9.60 0.07
CA LEU A 119 -6.80 -9.68 -1.34
C LEU A 119 -6.72 -11.10 -1.88
N ASN A 120 -7.56 -11.38 -2.88
CA ASN A 120 -7.46 -12.60 -3.67
C ASN A 120 -6.40 -12.47 -4.76
N VAL A 121 -5.93 -13.61 -5.28
CA VAL A 121 -4.97 -13.64 -6.40
C VAL A 121 -5.48 -12.86 -7.60
N GLU A 122 -6.78 -12.96 -7.90
CA GLU A 122 -7.40 -12.22 -9.01
C GLU A 122 -7.38 -10.69 -8.82
N ASP A 123 -7.47 -10.20 -7.58
CA ASP A 123 -7.41 -8.76 -7.30
C ASP A 123 -5.99 -8.24 -7.55
N VAL A 124 -4.98 -8.98 -7.08
CA VAL A 124 -3.56 -8.66 -7.32
C VAL A 124 -3.24 -8.73 -8.81
N ALA A 125 -3.70 -9.76 -9.50
CA ALA A 125 -3.51 -9.91 -10.94
C ALA A 125 -4.11 -8.74 -11.72
N SER A 126 -5.34 -8.35 -11.38
CA SER A 126 -6.00 -7.19 -11.97
C SER A 126 -5.21 -5.89 -11.72
N TYR A 127 -4.65 -5.73 -10.52
CA TYR A 127 -3.79 -4.58 -10.18
C TYR A 127 -2.47 -4.57 -10.96
N LEU A 128 -1.93 -5.75 -11.31
CA LEU A 128 -0.73 -5.91 -12.13
C LEU A 128 -1.01 -5.86 -13.63
N GLY A 129 -2.28 -5.88 -14.06
CA GLY A 129 -2.67 -5.94 -15.47
C GLY A 129 -2.47 -7.33 -16.11
N ILE A 130 -2.47 -8.40 -15.30
CA ILE A 130 -2.33 -9.79 -15.76
C ILE A 130 -3.72 -10.35 -16.08
N GLY A 131 -3.85 -11.05 -17.21
CA GLY A 131 -5.10 -11.70 -17.62
C GLY A 131 -5.49 -12.85 -16.67
N LEU A 132 -6.77 -12.96 -16.30
CA LEU A 132 -7.22 -14.02 -15.39
C LEU A 132 -7.02 -15.41 -15.99
N GLU A 133 -7.06 -15.54 -17.31
CA GLU A 133 -6.77 -16.76 -18.07
C GLU A 133 -5.36 -17.30 -17.83
N GLU A 134 -4.41 -16.47 -17.42
CA GLU A 134 -3.04 -16.86 -17.09
C GLU A 134 -2.94 -17.50 -15.69
N ILE A 135 -4.00 -17.41 -14.89
CA ILE A 135 -4.03 -17.88 -13.51
C ILE A 135 -4.91 -19.13 -13.42
N PRO A 136 -4.41 -20.24 -12.87
CA PRO A 136 -5.23 -21.43 -12.72
C PRO A 136 -6.41 -21.16 -11.77
N GLU A 137 -7.60 -21.60 -12.19
CA GLU A 137 -8.89 -21.23 -11.56
C GLU A 137 -8.95 -21.55 -10.06
N ASN A 138 -8.32 -22.65 -9.64
CA ASN A 138 -8.26 -23.09 -8.25
C ASN A 138 -7.45 -22.16 -7.32
N PHE A 139 -6.72 -21.18 -7.85
CA PHE A 139 -6.00 -20.17 -7.08
C PHE A 139 -6.66 -18.79 -7.09
N ARG A 140 -7.46 -18.45 -8.11
CA ARG A 140 -7.95 -17.08 -8.35
C ARG A 140 -8.66 -16.47 -7.14
N SER A 141 -9.57 -17.23 -6.53
CA SER A 141 -10.41 -16.79 -5.42
C SER A 141 -9.80 -17.02 -4.03
N LYS A 142 -8.55 -17.51 -3.96
CA LYS A 142 -7.86 -17.70 -2.68
C LYS A 142 -7.21 -16.39 -2.27
N SER A 143 -7.34 -16.04 -0.99
CA SER A 143 -6.61 -14.89 -0.48
C SER A 143 -5.12 -15.18 -0.41
N ILE A 144 -4.29 -14.15 -0.48
CA ILE A 144 -2.84 -14.32 -0.35
C ILE A 144 -2.51 -14.94 1.02
N LYS A 145 -3.22 -14.55 2.08
CA LYS A 145 -3.09 -15.15 3.42
C LYS A 145 -3.37 -16.65 3.39
N GLU A 146 -4.48 -17.07 2.78
CA GLU A 146 -4.83 -18.49 2.65
C GLU A 146 -3.77 -19.30 1.90
N LEU A 147 -3.16 -18.71 0.87
CA LEU A 147 -2.05 -19.33 0.17
C LEU A 147 -0.82 -19.44 1.07
N ALA A 148 -0.39 -18.32 1.66
CA ALA A 148 0.84 -18.23 2.46
C ALA A 148 0.82 -19.08 3.74
N THR A 149 -0.36 -19.40 4.27
CA THR A 149 -0.54 -20.28 5.44
C THR A 149 -1.03 -21.68 5.09
N SER A 150 -1.02 -22.07 3.81
CA SER A 150 -1.47 -23.40 3.39
C SER A 150 -0.48 -24.49 3.82
N ASP A 151 -1.00 -25.67 4.18
CA ASP A 151 -0.21 -26.89 4.36
C ASP A 151 0.30 -27.46 3.02
N ASN A 152 -0.27 -27.02 1.89
CA ASN A 152 0.20 -27.39 0.58
C ASN A 152 1.41 -26.52 0.19
N GLU A 153 2.58 -27.16 0.04
CA GLU A 153 3.84 -26.45 -0.21
C GLU A 153 3.83 -25.59 -1.48
N ALA A 154 3.13 -26.03 -2.54
CA ALA A 154 3.01 -25.24 -3.76
C ALA A 154 2.15 -23.98 -3.54
N MET A 155 1.04 -24.09 -2.81
CA MET A 155 0.21 -22.94 -2.44
C MET A 155 0.96 -21.98 -1.52
N LYS A 156 1.66 -22.52 -0.52
CA LYS A 156 2.47 -21.76 0.42
C LYS A 156 3.55 -20.95 -0.29
N LYS A 157 4.31 -21.61 -1.17
CA LYS A 157 5.35 -20.96 -1.97
C LYS A 157 4.77 -19.88 -2.88
N LEU A 158 3.62 -20.13 -3.51
CA LEU A 158 2.93 -19.11 -4.31
C LEU A 158 2.54 -17.90 -3.46
N GLY A 159 1.91 -18.10 -2.29
CA GLY A 159 1.51 -17.02 -1.40
C GLY A 159 2.69 -16.20 -0.89
N GLN A 160 3.79 -16.85 -0.50
CA GLN A 160 5.02 -16.18 -0.09
C GLN A 160 5.68 -15.41 -1.23
N ASN A 161 5.69 -15.98 -2.44
CA ASN A 161 6.22 -15.30 -3.63
C ASN A 161 5.34 -14.10 -4.03
N LEU A 162 4.02 -14.19 -3.87
CA LEU A 162 3.13 -13.07 -4.10
C LEU A 162 3.39 -11.96 -3.08
N LEU A 163 3.56 -12.28 -1.79
CA LEU A 163 3.88 -11.25 -0.78
C LEU A 163 5.24 -10.59 -1.03
N GLY A 164 6.30 -11.40 -1.07
CA GLY A 164 7.66 -10.88 -1.22
C GLY A 164 7.93 -10.30 -2.60
N GLY A 165 7.45 -10.96 -3.65
CA GLY A 165 7.62 -10.53 -5.04
C GLY A 165 6.78 -9.30 -5.39
N PHE A 166 5.56 -9.19 -4.86
CA PHE A 166 4.77 -7.98 -5.06
C PHE A 166 5.41 -6.78 -4.36
N LEU A 167 5.80 -6.93 -3.08
CA LEU A 167 6.40 -5.84 -2.31
C LEU A 167 7.76 -5.43 -2.91
N ASN A 168 8.72 -6.36 -2.95
CA ASN A 168 10.11 -6.06 -3.28
C ASN A 168 10.39 -6.06 -4.79
N GLY A 169 9.59 -6.79 -5.57
CA GLY A 169 9.79 -6.92 -7.02
C GLY A 169 8.95 -5.97 -7.86
N TYR A 170 7.88 -5.38 -7.31
CA TYR A 170 6.98 -4.51 -8.05
C TYR A 170 6.68 -3.20 -7.32
N PHE A 171 6.05 -3.25 -6.15
CA PHE A 171 5.52 -2.07 -5.47
C PHE A 171 6.60 -1.03 -5.16
N VAL A 172 7.67 -1.44 -4.46
CA VAL A 172 8.76 -0.53 -4.10
C VAL A 172 9.52 -0.03 -5.33
N PRO A 173 10.04 -0.90 -6.24
CA PRO A 173 10.76 -0.43 -7.42
C PRO A 173 9.92 0.48 -8.33
N LYS A 174 8.64 0.16 -8.53
CA LYS A 174 7.72 0.99 -9.33
C LYS A 174 7.53 2.36 -8.69
N GLY A 175 7.24 2.40 -7.39
CA GLY A 175 7.02 3.64 -6.65
C GLY A 175 8.23 4.58 -6.66
N VAL A 176 9.44 4.01 -6.47
CA VAL A 176 10.70 4.76 -6.57
C VAL A 176 10.93 5.27 -7.98
N SER A 177 10.76 4.42 -9.00
CA SER A 177 10.93 4.81 -10.40
C SER A 177 9.98 5.95 -10.81
N GLU A 178 8.71 5.87 -10.41
CA GLU A 178 7.74 6.94 -10.63
C GLU A 178 8.16 8.25 -9.97
N ALA A 179 8.66 8.21 -8.72
CA ALA A 179 9.13 9.39 -8.02
C ALA A 179 10.34 10.03 -8.72
N LEU A 180 11.30 9.23 -9.16
CA LEU A 180 12.46 9.71 -9.93
C LEU A 180 12.05 10.33 -11.27
N ASN A 181 11.07 9.75 -11.95
CA ASN A 181 10.53 10.32 -13.19
C ASN A 181 9.91 11.70 -12.94
N MET A 182 9.17 11.88 -11.84
CA MET A 182 8.63 13.19 -11.46
C MET A 182 9.74 14.22 -11.20
N THR A 183 10.82 13.82 -10.52
CA THR A 183 12.01 14.67 -10.35
C THR A 183 12.61 15.12 -11.69
N ALA A 184 12.73 14.19 -12.65
CA ALA A 184 13.26 14.48 -13.97
C ALA A 184 12.33 15.41 -14.77
N GLU A 185 11.02 15.22 -14.68
CA GLU A 185 10.02 16.07 -15.34
C GLU A 185 10.04 17.50 -14.82
N GLU A 186 10.09 17.70 -13.50
CA GLU A 186 10.18 19.05 -12.90
C GLU A 186 11.51 19.73 -13.25
N SER A 187 12.62 19.00 -13.23
CA SER A 187 13.93 19.52 -13.66
C SER A 187 13.90 19.96 -15.14
N LYS A 188 13.28 19.16 -16.02
CA LYS A 188 13.09 19.50 -17.42
C LYS A 188 12.28 20.79 -17.58
N LYS A 189 11.14 20.93 -16.87
CA LYS A 189 10.33 22.15 -16.91
C LYS A 189 11.12 23.38 -16.47
N GLY A 190 11.93 23.25 -15.41
CA GLY A 190 12.82 24.30 -14.95
C GLY A 190 13.83 24.74 -16.01
N LEU A 191 14.52 23.79 -16.64
CA LEU A 191 15.47 24.05 -17.72
C LEU A 191 14.80 24.70 -18.94
N GLU A 192 13.62 24.22 -19.35
CA GLU A 192 12.87 24.85 -20.43
C GLU A 192 12.50 26.30 -20.11
N GLY A 193 12.10 26.58 -18.87
CA GLY A 193 11.81 27.94 -18.40
C GLY A 193 13.03 28.86 -18.49
N ILE A 194 14.19 28.37 -18.06
CA ILE A 194 15.47 29.10 -18.16
C ILE A 194 15.81 29.38 -19.63
N LEU A 195 15.71 28.38 -20.51
CA LEU A 195 16.01 28.55 -21.93
C LEU A 195 15.04 29.53 -22.61
N LYS A 196 13.75 29.47 -22.30
CA LYS A 196 12.74 30.37 -22.90
C LYS A 196 12.89 31.83 -22.42
N ASN A 197 13.31 32.04 -21.17
CA ASN A 197 13.41 33.38 -20.58
C ASN A 197 14.82 34.00 -20.66
N GLY A 198 15.86 33.18 -20.83
CA GLY A 198 17.26 33.61 -20.89
C GLY A 198 17.79 33.84 -22.31
N LEU A 199 17.04 33.48 -23.36
CA LEU A 199 17.41 33.78 -24.74
C LEU A 199 17.04 35.22 -25.10
N PRO A 200 17.92 35.97 -25.79
CA PRO A 200 17.61 37.31 -26.24
C PRO A 200 16.38 37.28 -27.15
N LYS A 201 15.41 38.17 -26.89
CA LYS A 201 14.24 38.32 -27.76
C LYS A 201 14.73 38.72 -29.15
N LYS A 202 14.28 38.02 -30.20
CA LYS A 202 14.50 38.45 -31.57
C LYS A 202 13.90 39.85 -31.73
N GLU A 203 14.77 40.83 -31.97
CA GLU A 203 14.40 42.17 -32.44
C GLU A 203 13.79 42.11 -33.85
#